data_AF-S9QMW7-F1
#
_entry.id   AF-S9QMW7-F1
#
_cell.length_a   1.000
_cell.length_b   1.000
_cell.length_c   1.000
_cell.angle_alpha   90.00
_cell.angle_beta   90.00
_cell.angle_gamma   90.00
#
_symmetry.space_group_name_H-M   'P 1'
#
loop_
_entity.id
_entity.type
_entity.pdbx_description
1 polymer ?
#
loop_
_entity_poly.entity_id
_entity_poly.type
_entity_poly.pdbx_seq_one_letter_code
_entity_poly.pdbx_strand_id
1 'polypeptide(L)'
;MSAGVSGVRHHAGFHRFFSRARWSIDQVGRLLLLHLAALAPGPLRLALDDTLCTHKGPKVFGLGVHIDPVRSTRRTRLLTFGHVWVVLSVLFPVPFSERVWALPVLFRLYRTQADCQKRGGTHLKKTQLARQLLEQVSRWLPHKPVEVVADSAYSCREVLRHLPPGVVFVGAMRADSTLHRPRTRSCRSPVTGRLLTKDILLPKPEKIARDDNHPWLTMTLTLYGAPTQVQQGVGGPVVSFRRQTPAQNRHRQSTAR
;
A
#
# COMPACT_ATOMS: atom_id res chain seq x y z
N MET A 1 -5.17 28.00 1.24
CA MET A 1 -6.27 28.08 2.23
C MET A 1 -5.64 28.20 3.61
N SER A 2 -5.71 29.38 4.23
CA SER A 2 -5.44 29.56 5.66
C SER A 2 -6.70 29.09 6.40
N ALA A 3 -6.57 28.26 7.44
CA ALA A 3 -7.67 27.73 8.24
C ALA A 3 -8.36 28.82 9.10
N GLY A 4 -8.86 29.89 8.47
CA GLY A 4 -9.54 30.99 9.15
C GLY A 4 -8.66 31.87 10.03
N VAL A 5 -7.34 31.75 9.98
CA VAL A 5 -6.41 32.45 10.90
C VAL A 5 -5.76 33.70 10.30
N SER A 6 -6.06 33.99 9.03
CA SER A 6 -5.54 35.17 8.34
C SER A 6 -6.08 36.43 9.00
N GLY A 7 -5.22 37.27 9.57
CA GLY A 7 -5.60 38.47 10.34
C GLY A 7 -5.71 38.28 11.85
N VAL A 8 -5.80 37.04 12.36
CA VAL A 8 -5.91 36.73 13.81
C VAL A 8 -4.57 36.33 14.42
N ARG A 9 -3.68 35.69 13.63
CA ARG A 9 -2.33 35.35 14.07
C ARG A 9 -1.30 35.80 13.05
N HIS A 10 -0.21 36.37 13.55
CA HIS A 10 0.91 36.78 12.70
C HIS A 10 1.51 35.56 12.00
N HIS A 11 1.76 35.64 10.69
CA HIS A 11 2.29 34.54 9.86
C HIS A 11 3.59 33.94 10.43
N ALA A 12 4.41 34.75 11.09
CA ALA A 12 5.62 34.30 11.78
C ALA A 12 5.36 33.24 12.87
N GLY A 13 4.15 33.18 13.43
CA GLY A 13 3.73 32.12 14.35
C GLY A 13 3.81 30.73 13.71
N PHE A 14 3.34 30.58 12.47
CA PHE A 14 3.43 29.32 11.72
C PHE A 14 4.88 28.99 11.40
N HIS A 15 5.67 29.96 10.94
CA HIS A 15 7.10 29.73 10.69
C HIS A 15 7.83 29.28 11.95
N ARG A 16 7.57 29.89 13.11
CA ARG A 16 8.16 29.47 14.39
C ARG A 16 7.70 28.07 14.80
N PHE A 17 6.43 27.72 14.58
CA PHE A 17 5.94 26.37 14.84
C PHE A 17 6.71 25.32 14.03
N PHE A 18 6.87 25.52 12.72
CA PHE A 18 7.56 24.55 11.87
C PHE A 18 9.09 24.58 12.00
N SER A 19 9.70 25.70 12.39
CA SER A 19 11.16 25.84 12.46
C SER A 19 11.76 25.71 13.87
N ARG A 20 11.02 26.07 14.92
CA ARG A 20 11.53 26.18 16.30
C ARG A 20 10.84 25.26 17.29
N ALA A 21 9.58 24.91 17.08
CA ALA A 21 8.89 24.02 18.02
C ALA A 21 9.44 22.59 17.89
N ARG A 22 9.63 21.92 19.02
CA ARG A 22 9.98 20.50 19.06
C ARG A 22 8.69 19.69 18.99
N TRP A 23 8.33 19.23 17.79
CA TRP A 23 7.20 18.32 17.60
C TRP A 23 7.63 17.09 16.82
N SER A 24 6.92 15.98 17.04
CA SER A 24 7.14 14.73 16.33
C SER A 24 5.96 14.46 15.41
N ILE A 25 6.25 14.22 14.14
CA ILE A 25 5.23 13.85 13.15
C ILE A 25 4.48 12.57 13.57
N ASP A 26 5.17 11.63 14.21
CA ASP A 26 4.58 10.41 14.73
C ASP A 26 3.66 10.67 15.92
N GLN A 27 3.96 11.65 16.78
CA GLN A 27 3.08 12.00 17.91
C GLN A 27 1.78 12.63 17.42
N VAL A 28 1.86 13.56 16.48
CA VAL A 28 0.69 14.17 15.84
C VAL A 28 -0.13 13.09 15.12
N GLY A 29 0.54 12.25 14.33
CA GLY A 29 -0.07 11.12 13.64
C GLY A 29 -0.75 10.14 14.56
N ARG A 30 -0.14 9.81 15.71
CA ARG A 30 -0.72 8.94 16.74
C ARG A 30 -2.02 9.51 17.29
N LEU A 31 -2.04 10.80 17.66
CA LEU A 31 -3.24 11.43 18.21
C LEU A 31 -4.38 11.41 17.20
N LEU A 32 -4.09 11.75 15.94
CA LEU A 32 -5.09 11.69 14.86
C LEU A 32 -5.58 10.26 14.62
N LEU A 33 -4.68 9.28 14.57
CA LEU A 33 -5.04 7.87 14.41
C LEU A 33 -5.94 7.38 15.55
N LEU A 34 -5.60 7.66 16.80
CA LEU A 34 -6.40 7.24 17.96
C LEU A 34 -7.80 7.86 17.93
N HIS A 35 -7.89 9.15 17.55
CA HIS A 35 -9.17 9.83 17.42
C HIS A 35 -10.04 9.19 16.32
N LEU A 36 -9.49 8.96 15.12
CA LEU A 36 -10.21 8.31 14.02
C LEU A 36 -10.58 6.87 14.34
N ALA A 37 -9.71 6.13 15.05
CA ALA A 37 -9.97 4.75 15.46
C ALA A 37 -11.11 4.65 16.48
N ALA A 38 -11.24 5.63 17.37
CA ALA A 38 -12.35 5.71 18.33
C ALA A 38 -13.70 6.00 17.66
N LEU A 39 -13.69 6.75 16.56
CA LEU A 39 -14.90 7.06 15.77
C LEU A 39 -15.32 5.94 14.83
N ALA A 40 -14.42 5.00 14.52
CA ALA A 40 -14.72 3.86 13.65
C ALA A 40 -15.29 2.69 14.47
N PRO A 41 -16.54 2.23 14.28
CA PRO A 41 -17.08 1.10 15.04
C PRO A 41 -16.46 -0.25 14.61
N GLY A 42 -16.06 -0.38 13.34
CA GLY A 42 -15.52 -1.62 12.77
C GLY A 42 -14.00 -1.66 12.65
N PRO A 43 -13.47 -2.51 11.74
CA PRO A 43 -12.06 -2.50 11.37
C PRO A 43 -11.62 -1.13 10.86
N LEU A 44 -10.41 -0.72 11.25
CA LEU A 44 -9.81 0.50 10.73
C LEU A 44 -9.21 0.23 9.36
N ARG A 45 -9.76 0.86 8.33
CA ARG A 45 -9.27 0.73 6.95
C ARG A 45 -8.16 1.73 6.69
N LEU A 46 -7.04 1.25 6.17
CA LEU A 46 -5.85 2.02 5.88
C LEU A 46 -5.44 1.86 4.41
N ALA A 47 -4.92 2.93 3.81
CA ALA A 47 -4.29 2.91 2.51
C ALA A 47 -2.79 3.21 2.66
N LEU A 48 -1.96 2.32 2.13
CA LEU A 48 -0.51 2.47 2.07
C LEU A 48 -0.10 2.80 0.64
N ASP A 49 0.59 3.93 0.47
CA ASP A 49 1.06 4.40 -0.82
C ASP A 49 2.41 5.14 -0.67
N ASP A 50 3.11 5.39 -1.76
CA ASP A 50 4.18 6.37 -1.77
C ASP A 50 3.97 7.49 -2.79
N THR A 51 4.19 8.71 -2.32
CA THR A 51 4.00 9.91 -3.13
C THR A 51 5.34 10.58 -3.38
N LEU A 52 5.62 10.82 -4.67
CA LEU A 52 6.74 11.63 -5.12
C LEU A 52 6.35 13.11 -5.08
N CYS A 53 7.02 13.89 -4.23
CA CYS A 53 6.81 15.32 -4.08
C CYS A 53 8.02 16.07 -4.63
N THR A 54 7.81 16.86 -5.68
CA THR A 54 8.87 17.68 -6.27
C THR A 54 9.28 18.79 -5.31
N HIS A 55 10.56 18.83 -4.95
CA HIS A 55 11.12 19.86 -4.11
C HIS A 55 12.48 20.29 -4.64
N LYS A 56 12.84 21.55 -4.43
CA LYS A 56 14.11 22.14 -4.86
C LYS A 56 14.73 22.90 -3.69
N GLY A 57 16.06 22.89 -3.62
CA GLY A 57 16.81 23.73 -2.68
C GLY A 57 17.95 22.99 -1.98
N PRO A 58 19.11 23.63 -1.78
CA PRO A 58 20.31 22.98 -1.24
C PRO A 58 20.17 22.58 0.24
N LYS A 59 19.26 23.24 0.97
CA LYS A 59 19.01 23.00 2.40
C LYS A 59 17.92 21.96 2.67
N VAL A 60 17.27 21.43 1.64
CA VAL A 60 16.18 20.46 1.82
C VAL A 60 16.79 19.06 2.01
N PHE A 61 16.60 18.52 3.21
CA PHE A 61 17.14 17.23 3.61
C PHE A 61 16.47 16.07 2.85
N GLY A 62 17.23 15.02 2.51
CA GLY A 62 16.71 13.76 1.97
C GLY A 62 16.18 13.82 0.54
N LEU A 63 16.53 14.88 -0.22
CA LEU A 63 16.23 14.94 -1.65
C LEU A 63 17.02 13.90 -2.44
N GLY A 64 16.38 13.37 -3.47
CA GLY A 64 17.01 12.44 -4.40
C GLY A 64 16.40 12.50 -5.79
N VAL A 65 17.05 11.80 -6.72
CA VAL A 65 16.51 11.56 -8.06
C VAL A 65 15.72 10.25 -8.01
N HIS A 66 14.47 10.30 -8.44
CA HIS A 66 13.53 9.19 -8.39
C HIS A 66 12.86 8.99 -9.75
N ILE A 67 12.48 7.76 -10.07
CA ILE A 67 11.60 7.51 -11.22
C ILE A 67 10.22 8.06 -10.87
N ASP A 68 9.64 8.86 -11.77
CA ASP A 68 8.25 9.30 -11.69
C ASP A 68 7.34 8.23 -12.29
N PRO A 69 6.63 7.43 -11.47
CA PRO A 69 5.83 6.32 -11.98
C PRO A 69 4.60 6.78 -12.76
N VAL A 70 4.13 8.01 -12.54
CA VAL A 70 2.94 8.57 -13.21
C VAL A 70 3.29 8.97 -14.63
N ARG A 71 4.46 9.56 -14.83
CA ARG A 71 4.91 10.04 -16.15
C ARG A 71 5.74 9.01 -16.92
N SER A 72 6.32 8.03 -16.23
CA SER A 72 7.12 6.98 -16.87
C SER A 72 6.25 5.92 -17.53
N THR A 73 6.76 5.34 -18.61
CA THR A 73 6.20 4.16 -19.27
C THR A 73 7.16 2.98 -19.15
N ARG A 74 6.76 1.78 -19.61
CA ARG A 74 7.69 0.64 -19.67
C ARG A 74 8.91 0.91 -20.55
N ARG A 75 8.78 1.76 -21.58
CA ARG A 75 9.85 2.09 -22.53
C ARG A 75 10.68 3.28 -22.07
N THR A 76 10.05 4.27 -21.45
CA THR A 76 10.71 5.53 -21.08
C THR A 76 10.58 5.78 -19.59
N ARG A 77 11.71 5.83 -18.89
CA ARG A 77 11.77 6.19 -17.47
C ARG A 77 12.09 7.67 -17.35
N LEU A 78 11.16 8.43 -16.80
CA LEU A 78 11.37 9.84 -16.47
C LEU A 78 11.82 9.96 -15.03
N LEU A 79 12.90 10.72 -14.85
CA LEU A 79 13.50 10.97 -13.55
C LEU A 79 13.11 12.35 -13.05
N THR A 80 12.73 12.41 -11.79
CA THR A 80 12.25 13.61 -11.12
C THR A 80 13.00 13.77 -9.81
N PHE A 81 13.43 15.01 -9.53
CA PHE A 81 14.13 15.35 -8.30
C PHE A 81 13.13 15.78 -7.23
N GLY A 82 13.23 15.19 -6.04
CA GLY A 82 12.29 15.48 -4.96
C GLY A 82 12.40 14.54 -3.77
N HIS A 83 11.32 14.49 -3.00
CA HIS A 83 11.14 13.53 -1.92
C HIS A 83 10.22 12.40 -2.37
N VAL A 84 10.44 11.22 -1.83
CA VAL A 84 9.43 10.17 -1.84
C VAL A 84 9.01 9.91 -0.41
N TRP A 85 7.72 10.08 -0.14
CA TRP A 85 7.14 9.80 1.16
C TRP A 85 6.33 8.52 1.08
N VAL A 86 6.68 7.54 1.90
CA VAL A 86 5.79 6.39 2.17
C VAL A 86 4.77 6.87 3.19
N VAL A 87 3.49 6.84 2.80
CA VAL A 87 2.38 7.42 3.56
C VAL A 87 1.38 6.32 3.92
N LEU A 88 0.94 6.32 5.17
CA LEU A 88 -0.17 5.51 5.62
C LEU A 88 -1.34 6.45 5.97
N SER A 89 -2.47 6.21 5.33
CA SER A 89 -3.67 7.03 5.46
C SER A 89 -4.82 6.22 6.02
N VAL A 90 -5.63 6.82 6.89
CA VAL A 90 -6.90 6.24 7.33
C VAL A 90 -7.96 6.53 6.27
N LEU A 91 -8.67 5.50 5.83
CA LEU A 91 -9.82 5.64 4.95
C LEU A 91 -11.06 5.92 5.81
N PHE A 92 -11.53 7.17 5.78
CA PHE A 92 -12.56 7.65 6.69
C PHE A 92 -13.73 8.29 5.92
N PRO A 93 -14.99 7.88 6.16
CA PRO A 93 -16.15 8.58 5.62
C PRO A 93 -16.32 9.93 6.33
N VAL A 94 -16.58 10.98 5.57
CA VAL A 94 -16.75 12.35 6.09
C VAL A 94 -18.17 12.83 5.82
N PRO A 95 -18.77 13.65 6.70
CA PRO A 95 -20.18 14.01 6.60
C PRO A 95 -20.52 14.89 5.38
N PHE A 96 -19.51 15.47 4.74
CA PHE A 96 -19.65 16.41 3.63
C PHE A 96 -19.26 15.81 2.26
N SER A 97 -19.03 14.49 2.19
CA SER A 97 -18.67 13.83 0.93
C SER A 97 -19.22 12.42 0.87
N GLU A 98 -19.83 12.07 -0.27
CA GLU A 98 -20.22 10.67 -0.56
C GLU A 98 -19.01 9.75 -0.73
N ARG A 99 -17.83 10.32 -1.03
CA ARG A 99 -16.59 9.57 -1.20
C ARG A 99 -15.89 9.41 0.15
N VAL A 100 -15.25 8.25 0.34
CA VAL A 100 -14.33 8.03 1.46
C VAL A 100 -13.06 8.86 1.24
N TRP A 101 -12.61 9.55 2.28
CA TRP A 101 -11.38 10.35 2.24
C TRP A 101 -10.21 9.54 2.78
N ALA A 102 -9.04 9.70 2.16
CA ALA A 102 -7.78 9.19 2.68
C ALA A 102 -7.12 10.28 3.53
N LEU A 103 -7.15 10.11 4.85
CA LEU A 103 -6.58 11.03 5.81
C LEU A 103 -5.16 10.57 6.19
N PRO A 104 -4.09 11.24 5.72
CA PRO A 104 -2.74 10.77 5.96
C PRO A 104 -2.34 10.98 7.43
N VAL A 105 -1.94 9.89 8.10
CA VAL A 105 -1.64 9.89 9.54
C VAL A 105 -0.17 9.63 9.83
N LEU A 106 0.51 8.83 9.01
CA LEU A 106 1.92 8.51 9.23
C LEU A 106 2.74 8.59 7.95
N PHE A 107 4.01 8.96 8.12
CA PHE A 107 4.90 9.32 7.04
C PHE A 107 6.31 8.78 7.30
N ARG A 108 6.96 8.25 6.27
CA ARG A 108 8.38 7.94 6.28
C ARG A 108 9.04 8.50 5.02
N LEU A 109 10.07 9.32 5.22
CA LEU A 109 10.86 9.83 4.11
C LEU A 109 11.76 8.71 3.57
N TYR A 110 11.54 8.33 2.31
CA TYR A 110 12.47 7.47 1.59
C TYR A 110 13.70 8.27 1.17
N ARG A 111 14.88 7.72 1.46
CA ARG A 111 16.18 8.32 1.13
C ARG A 111 16.97 7.36 0.25
N THR A 112 17.65 7.90 -0.76
CA THR A 112 18.48 7.09 -1.65
C THR A 112 19.67 6.52 -0.88
N GLN A 113 20.21 5.38 -1.36
CA GLN A 113 21.39 4.78 -0.74
C GLN A 113 22.57 5.75 -0.70
N ALA A 114 22.78 6.51 -1.78
CA ALA A 114 23.84 7.52 -1.85
C ALA A 114 23.67 8.64 -0.80
N ASP A 115 22.45 9.15 -0.60
CA ASP A 115 22.20 10.17 0.43
C ASP A 115 22.37 9.61 1.85
N CYS A 116 21.93 8.38 2.09
CA CYS A 116 22.17 7.67 3.35
C CYS A 116 23.67 7.51 3.62
N GLN A 117 24.45 7.01 2.67
CA GLN A 117 25.91 6.85 2.79
C GLN A 117 26.61 8.20 3.06
N LYS A 118 26.29 9.24 2.27
CA LYS A 118 26.89 10.57 2.42
C LYS A 118 26.66 11.19 3.81
N ARG A 119 25.55 10.86 4.44
CA ARG A 119 25.12 11.45 5.73
C ARG A 119 25.21 10.46 6.90
N GLY A 120 25.89 9.31 6.73
CA GLY A 120 26.06 8.31 7.78
C GLY A 120 24.78 7.63 8.27
N GLY A 121 23.72 7.60 7.45
CA GLY A 121 22.44 6.97 7.78
C GLY A 121 22.30 5.57 7.21
N THR A 122 21.48 4.73 7.86
CA THR A 122 21.08 3.43 7.32
C THR A 122 20.10 3.61 6.17
N HIS A 123 20.35 2.94 5.05
CA HIS A 123 19.40 2.92 3.94
C HIS A 123 18.29 1.91 4.21
N LEU A 124 17.04 2.34 4.01
CA LEU A 124 15.84 1.51 4.10
C LEU A 124 15.06 1.56 2.79
N LYS A 125 14.60 0.39 2.36
CA LYS A 125 13.70 0.26 1.21
C LYS A 125 12.32 0.82 1.55
N LYS A 126 11.56 1.28 0.56
CA LYS A 126 10.17 1.73 0.74
C LYS A 126 9.30 0.68 1.44
N THR A 127 9.48 -0.60 1.11
CA THR A 127 8.76 -1.72 1.72
C THR A 127 9.12 -1.94 3.19
N GLN A 128 10.36 -1.63 3.60
CA GLN A 128 10.77 -1.66 5.01
C GLN A 128 10.17 -0.48 5.78
N LEU A 129 10.13 0.70 5.16
CA LEU A 129 9.47 1.87 5.74
C LEU A 129 7.96 1.63 5.91
N ALA A 130 7.31 1.05 4.91
CA ALA A 130 5.91 0.63 4.99
C ALA A 130 5.67 -0.34 6.16
N ARG A 131 6.53 -1.36 6.31
CA ARG A 131 6.46 -2.29 7.44
C ARG A 131 6.57 -1.56 8.78
N GLN A 132 7.50 -0.60 8.92
CA GLN A 132 7.60 0.20 10.14
C GLN A 132 6.32 0.96 10.46
N LEU A 133 5.63 1.49 9.44
CA LEU A 133 4.34 2.16 9.63
C LEU A 133 3.27 1.20 10.15
N LEU A 134 3.18 -0.01 9.58
CA LEU A 134 2.22 -1.04 10.02
C LEU A 134 2.51 -1.53 11.45
N GLU A 135 3.78 -1.75 11.79
CA GLU A 135 4.20 -2.12 13.14
C GLU A 135 3.91 -1.00 14.15
N GLN A 136 4.04 0.27 13.74
CA GLN A 136 3.70 1.42 14.59
C GLN A 136 2.19 1.46 14.86
N VAL A 137 1.35 1.27 13.84
CA VAL A 137 -0.12 1.20 14.01
C VAL A 137 -0.51 0.06 14.94
N SER A 138 0.02 -1.15 14.71
CA SER A 138 -0.30 -2.31 15.54
C SER A 138 0.09 -2.10 17.01
N ARG A 139 1.22 -1.43 17.27
CA ARG A 139 1.62 -1.06 18.64
C ARG A 139 0.70 -0.03 19.29
N TRP A 140 0.13 0.89 18.52
CA TRP A 140 -0.79 1.90 19.05
C TRP A 140 -2.23 1.42 19.16
N LEU A 141 -2.62 0.41 18.38
CA LEU A 141 -3.97 -0.14 18.31
C LEU A 141 -3.95 -1.68 18.43
N PRO A 142 -3.47 -2.25 19.55
CA PRO A 142 -3.21 -3.69 19.67
C PRO A 142 -4.46 -4.57 19.56
N HIS A 143 -5.64 -4.01 19.82
CA HIS A 143 -6.91 -4.75 19.82
C HIS A 143 -7.87 -4.30 18.71
N LYS A 144 -7.48 -3.33 17.88
CA LYS A 144 -8.32 -2.86 16.78
C LYS A 144 -8.02 -3.70 15.54
N PRO A 145 -9.01 -4.35 14.91
CA PRO A 145 -8.80 -4.96 13.61
C PRO A 145 -8.42 -3.89 12.59
N VAL A 146 -7.43 -4.17 11.75
CA VAL A 146 -6.94 -3.23 10.73
C VAL A 146 -6.98 -3.90 9.37
N GLU A 147 -7.55 -3.22 8.38
CA GLU A 147 -7.55 -3.64 6.98
C GLU A 147 -6.65 -2.69 6.19
N VAL A 148 -5.57 -3.19 5.59
CA VAL A 148 -4.61 -2.38 4.83
C VAL A 148 -4.78 -2.68 3.36
N VAL A 149 -5.01 -1.65 2.56
CA VAL A 149 -4.97 -1.71 1.09
C VAL A 149 -3.66 -1.12 0.59
N ALA A 150 -3.00 -1.81 -0.32
CA ALA A 150 -1.79 -1.29 -0.97
C ALA A 150 -1.64 -1.79 -2.41
N ASP A 151 -0.78 -1.13 -3.17
CA ASP A 151 -0.47 -1.52 -4.53
C ASP A 151 0.41 -2.80 -4.61
N SER A 152 0.66 -3.25 -5.84
CA SER A 152 1.49 -4.44 -6.08
C SER A 152 2.96 -4.28 -5.67
N ALA A 153 3.48 -3.05 -5.56
CA ALA A 153 4.86 -2.80 -5.12
C ALA A 153 5.03 -3.09 -3.63
N TYR A 154 3.96 -2.93 -2.84
CA TYR A 154 3.93 -3.30 -1.41
C TYR A 154 3.48 -4.74 -1.14
N SER A 155 2.85 -5.43 -2.11
CA SER A 155 2.51 -6.87 -2.06
C SER A 155 3.74 -7.79 -2.14
N CYS A 156 4.68 -7.65 -1.22
CA CYS A 156 5.97 -8.34 -1.22
C CYS A 156 6.25 -9.04 0.11
N ARG A 157 7.20 -9.98 0.07
CA ARG A 157 7.61 -10.76 1.25
C ARG A 157 8.00 -9.89 2.45
N GLU A 158 8.63 -8.74 2.21
CA GLU A 158 9.10 -7.84 3.27
C GLU A 158 7.94 -7.34 4.14
N VAL A 159 6.81 -7.01 3.50
CA VAL A 159 5.59 -6.52 4.16
C VAL A 159 4.75 -7.69 4.68
N LEU A 160 4.56 -8.74 3.87
CA LEU A 160 3.57 -9.79 4.13
C LEU A 160 4.01 -10.89 5.12
N ARG A 161 5.31 -11.21 5.20
CA ARG A 161 5.76 -12.43 5.92
C ARG A 161 5.51 -12.39 7.44
N HIS A 162 5.39 -11.19 8.00
CA HIS A 162 5.24 -10.97 9.43
C HIS A 162 4.28 -9.81 9.68
N LEU A 163 3.12 -9.84 9.02
CA LEU A 163 2.07 -8.88 9.31
C LEU A 163 1.72 -8.94 10.80
N PRO A 164 1.57 -7.79 11.47
CA PRO A 164 1.18 -7.78 12.87
C PRO A 164 -0.17 -8.48 13.09
N PRO A 165 -0.41 -9.08 14.26
CA PRO A 165 -1.70 -9.67 14.60
C PRO A 165 -2.84 -8.65 14.42
N GLY A 166 -3.98 -9.11 13.88
CA GLY A 166 -5.14 -8.25 13.63
C GLY A 166 -5.06 -7.40 12.36
N VAL A 167 -3.97 -7.49 11.59
CA VAL A 167 -3.83 -6.82 10.29
C VAL A 167 -4.21 -7.76 9.15
N VAL A 168 -5.23 -7.37 8.39
CA VAL A 168 -5.59 -7.98 7.10
C VAL A 168 -5.01 -7.12 5.99
N PHE A 169 -4.22 -7.72 5.09
CA PHE A 169 -3.66 -7.01 3.94
C PHE A 169 -4.39 -7.39 2.66
N VAL A 170 -4.80 -6.37 1.91
CA VAL A 170 -5.46 -6.47 0.61
C VAL A 170 -4.57 -5.77 -0.41
N GLY A 171 -4.11 -6.51 -1.41
CA GLY A 171 -3.27 -5.94 -2.46
C GLY A 171 -3.27 -6.81 -3.71
N ALA A 172 -2.67 -6.29 -4.76
CA ALA A 172 -2.57 -7.01 -6.02
C ALA A 172 -1.52 -8.14 -5.92
N MET A 173 -1.89 -9.33 -6.38
CA MET A 173 -1.00 -10.48 -6.52
C MET A 173 -0.64 -10.68 -7.99
N ARG A 174 0.63 -11.00 -8.30
CA ARG A 174 1.01 -11.28 -9.69
C ARG A 174 0.45 -12.63 -10.14
N ALA A 175 -0.05 -12.69 -11.37
CA ALA A 175 -0.63 -13.90 -11.96
C ALA A 175 0.33 -15.10 -12.00
N ASP A 176 1.63 -14.83 -12.08
CA ASP A 176 2.73 -15.80 -12.13
C ASP A 176 3.28 -16.18 -10.74
N SER A 177 2.64 -15.74 -9.66
CA SER A 177 3.15 -15.94 -8.29
C SER A 177 3.17 -17.41 -7.89
N THR A 178 4.28 -17.85 -7.29
CA THR A 178 4.42 -19.20 -6.76
C THR A 178 3.76 -19.32 -5.39
N LEU A 179 2.58 -19.93 -5.35
CA LEU A 179 1.84 -20.17 -4.12
C LEU A 179 2.20 -21.52 -3.50
N HIS A 180 2.26 -21.57 -2.18
CA HIS A 180 2.44 -22.82 -1.45
C HIS A 180 1.43 -22.90 -0.32
N ARG A 181 0.98 -24.11 0.00
CA ARG A 181 0.24 -24.34 1.23
C ARG A 181 1.14 -24.02 2.42
N PRO A 182 0.65 -23.26 3.42
CA PRO A 182 1.40 -23.02 4.64
C PRO A 182 1.63 -24.35 5.34
N ARG A 183 2.89 -24.60 5.68
CA ARG A 183 3.27 -25.86 6.32
C ARG A 183 2.80 -25.85 7.77
N THR A 184 1.98 -26.83 8.14
CA THR A 184 1.38 -26.95 9.49
C THR A 184 2.32 -27.56 10.53
N ARG A 185 3.37 -28.27 10.10
CA ARG A 185 4.35 -28.92 10.99
C ARG A 185 5.77 -28.49 10.68
N SER A 186 6.53 -28.14 11.72
CA SER A 186 7.96 -27.86 11.60
C SER A 186 8.70 -29.12 11.16
N CYS A 187 9.42 -29.07 10.04
CA CYS A 187 10.37 -30.12 9.67
C CYS A 187 11.59 -29.49 9.02
N ARG A 188 12.71 -30.21 9.06
CA ARG A 188 13.98 -29.79 8.45
C ARG A 188 14.17 -30.50 7.11
N SER A 189 14.84 -29.83 6.19
CA SER A 189 15.33 -30.45 4.96
C SER A 189 16.33 -31.56 5.32
N PRO A 190 16.14 -32.80 4.85
CA PRO A 190 17.10 -33.88 5.07
C PRO A 190 18.48 -33.59 4.47
N VAL A 191 18.51 -32.77 3.40
CA VAL A 191 19.74 -32.44 2.66
C VAL A 191 20.48 -31.25 3.28
N THR A 192 19.75 -30.21 3.68
CA THR A 192 20.37 -28.92 4.11
C THR A 192 20.21 -28.63 5.61
N GLY A 193 19.44 -29.43 6.35
CA GLY A 193 19.13 -29.20 7.77
C GLY A 193 18.26 -27.96 8.05
N ARG A 194 17.92 -27.15 7.03
CA ARG A 194 17.15 -25.91 7.18
C ARG A 194 15.68 -26.19 7.44
N LEU A 195 15.06 -25.39 8.30
CA LEU A 195 13.60 -25.43 8.52
C LEU A 195 12.84 -25.16 7.21
N LEU A 196 11.93 -26.05 6.88
CA LEU A 196 11.02 -25.93 5.74
C LEU A 196 9.79 -25.12 6.15
N THR A 197 9.60 -23.96 5.53
CA THR A 197 8.44 -23.09 5.75
C THR A 197 7.27 -23.31 4.78
N LYS A 198 7.44 -24.18 3.78
CA LYS A 198 6.47 -24.42 2.69
C LYS A 198 6.23 -25.92 2.56
N ASP A 199 5.00 -26.36 2.28
CA ASP A 199 4.74 -27.75 1.89
C ASP A 199 4.53 -27.91 0.38
N ILE A 200 3.29 -27.88 -0.08
CA ILE A 200 2.83 -28.28 -1.39
C ILE A 200 2.76 -27.03 -2.23
N LEU A 201 3.35 -27.11 -3.41
CA LEU A 201 3.19 -26.12 -4.45
C LEU A 201 1.71 -26.11 -4.89
N LEU A 202 1.07 -24.95 -4.78
CA LEU A 202 -0.29 -24.74 -5.28
C LEU A 202 -0.25 -24.32 -6.75
N PRO A 203 -1.34 -24.52 -7.52
CA PRO A 203 -1.45 -23.96 -8.86
C PRO A 203 -1.20 -22.45 -8.85
N LYS A 204 -0.56 -21.96 -9.90
CA LYS A 204 -0.34 -20.51 -10.06
C LYS A 204 -1.69 -19.78 -10.14
N PRO A 205 -1.78 -18.52 -9.67
CA PRO A 205 -3.02 -17.73 -9.73
C PRO A 205 -3.64 -17.68 -11.13
N GLU A 206 -2.82 -17.59 -12.19
CA GLU A 206 -3.30 -17.63 -13.57
C GLU A 206 -4.03 -18.94 -13.95
N LYS A 207 -3.62 -20.07 -13.36
CA LYS A 207 -4.26 -21.37 -13.57
C LYS A 207 -5.52 -21.48 -12.75
N ILE A 208 -5.48 -21.09 -11.47
CA ILE A 208 -6.67 -21.04 -10.59
C ILE A 208 -7.76 -20.19 -11.25
N ALA A 209 -7.38 -19.06 -11.86
CA ALA A 209 -8.35 -18.17 -12.48
C ALA A 209 -8.98 -18.69 -13.78
N ARG A 210 -8.45 -19.77 -14.36
CA ARG A 210 -9.00 -20.44 -15.54
C ARG A 210 -9.63 -21.79 -15.20
N ASP A 211 -9.64 -22.16 -13.92
CA ASP A 211 -10.16 -23.44 -13.46
C ASP A 211 -11.66 -23.31 -13.21
N ASP A 212 -12.45 -24.08 -13.94
CA ASP A 212 -13.91 -24.07 -13.85
C ASP A 212 -14.41 -24.59 -12.49
N ASN A 213 -13.57 -25.30 -11.73
CA ASN A 213 -13.89 -25.73 -10.36
C ASN A 213 -13.88 -24.58 -9.34
N HIS A 214 -13.37 -23.40 -9.72
CA HIS A 214 -13.35 -22.20 -8.90
C HIS A 214 -14.24 -21.13 -9.54
N PRO A 215 -15.58 -21.25 -9.41
CA PRO A 215 -16.51 -20.36 -10.08
C PRO A 215 -16.31 -18.91 -9.63
N TRP A 216 -16.41 -18.01 -10.60
CA TRP A 216 -16.31 -16.58 -10.40
C TRP A 216 -17.70 -15.96 -10.24
N LEU A 217 -17.93 -15.24 -9.15
CA LEU A 217 -19.10 -14.39 -9.00
C LEU A 217 -18.85 -13.07 -9.69
N THR A 218 -19.72 -12.73 -10.63
CA THR A 218 -19.68 -11.43 -11.31
C THR A 218 -20.49 -10.43 -10.49
N MET A 219 -19.89 -9.28 -10.21
CA MET A 219 -20.50 -8.17 -9.51
C MET A 219 -20.15 -6.84 -10.16
N THR A 220 -21.00 -5.85 -9.97
CA THR A 220 -20.75 -4.49 -10.46
C THR A 220 -20.26 -3.63 -9.30
N LEU A 221 -19.07 -3.07 -9.44
CA LEU A 221 -18.47 -2.14 -8.46
C LEU A 221 -18.27 -0.78 -9.13
N THR A 222 -18.46 0.30 -8.37
CA THR A 222 -18.10 1.64 -8.84
C THR A 222 -16.61 1.86 -8.67
N LEU A 223 -15.85 1.79 -9.77
CA LEU A 223 -14.40 2.03 -9.79
C LEU A 223 -14.13 3.34 -10.54
N TYR A 224 -13.39 4.26 -9.92
CA TYR A 224 -13.08 5.57 -10.49
C TYR A 224 -14.31 6.35 -10.98
N GLY A 225 -15.44 6.21 -10.28
CA GLY A 225 -16.70 6.87 -10.62
C GLY A 225 -17.50 6.19 -11.74
N ALA A 226 -17.05 5.04 -12.25
CA ALA A 226 -17.75 4.30 -13.30
C ALA A 226 -18.15 2.89 -12.82
N PRO A 227 -19.37 2.41 -13.16
CA PRO A 227 -19.75 1.04 -12.91
C PRO A 227 -18.84 0.10 -13.72
N THR A 228 -18.17 -0.81 -13.03
CA THR A 228 -17.21 -1.74 -13.61
C THR A 228 -17.56 -3.15 -13.15
N GLN A 229 -17.69 -4.08 -14.10
CA GLN A 229 -17.84 -5.48 -13.76
C GLN A 229 -16.53 -6.08 -13.26
N VAL A 230 -16.60 -6.70 -12.09
CA VAL A 230 -15.49 -7.35 -11.41
C VAL A 230 -15.93 -8.77 -11.08
N GLN A 231 -15.00 -9.70 -11.19
CA GLN A 231 -15.19 -11.09 -10.83
C GLN A 231 -14.51 -11.36 -9.49
N GLN A 232 -15.22 -12.01 -8.58
CA GLN A 232 -14.73 -12.50 -7.29
C GLN A 232 -14.65 -14.04 -7.31
N GLY A 233 -13.49 -14.60 -7.02
CA GLY A 233 -13.34 -16.06 -6.91
C GLY A 233 -13.95 -16.57 -5.60
N VAL A 234 -14.77 -17.61 -5.68
CA VAL A 234 -15.38 -18.26 -4.51
C VAL A 234 -14.59 -19.51 -4.14
N GLY A 235 -14.28 -19.70 -2.84
CA GLY A 235 -13.82 -20.99 -2.33
C GLY A 235 -12.30 -21.18 -2.14
N GLY A 236 -11.56 -20.12 -1.79
CA GLY A 236 -10.17 -20.25 -1.34
C GLY A 236 -9.85 -19.36 -0.13
N PRO A 237 -8.74 -19.60 0.60
CA PRO A 237 -8.31 -18.76 1.73
C PRO A 237 -7.88 -17.34 1.30
N VAL A 238 -7.84 -17.07 -0.01
CA VAL A 238 -7.52 -15.78 -0.61
C VAL A 238 -8.70 -15.36 -1.49
N VAL A 239 -9.37 -14.26 -1.12
CA VAL A 239 -10.38 -13.65 -1.97
C VAL A 239 -9.65 -12.92 -3.10
N SER A 240 -9.89 -13.37 -4.33
CA SER A 240 -9.27 -12.81 -5.53
C SER A 240 -10.29 -11.99 -6.31
N PHE A 241 -9.89 -10.80 -6.75
CA PHE A 241 -10.70 -9.93 -7.61
C PHE A 241 -10.02 -9.71 -8.95
N ARG A 242 -10.79 -9.76 -10.04
CA ARG A 242 -10.31 -9.48 -11.39
C ARG A 242 -11.28 -8.55 -12.12
N ARG A 243 -10.78 -7.49 -12.74
CA ARG A 243 -11.57 -6.68 -13.68
C ARG A 243 -11.87 -7.51 -14.92
N GLN A 244 -13.12 -7.56 -15.34
CA GLN A 244 -13.47 -8.21 -16.60
C GLN A 244 -12.92 -7.36 -17.75
N THR A 245 -12.00 -7.91 -18.54
CA THR A 245 -11.66 -7.34 -19.84
C THR A 245 -12.70 -7.82 -20.84
N PRO A 246 -13.25 -6.95 -21.72
CA PRO A 246 -14.13 -7.40 -22.78
C PRO A 246 -13.41 -8.47 -23.60
N ALA A 247 -14.08 -9.61 -23.82
CA ALA A 247 -13.57 -10.60 -24.75
C ALA A 247 -13.45 -9.93 -26.12
N GLN A 248 -12.24 -9.89 -26.68
CA GLN A 248 -12.09 -9.64 -28.11
C GLN A 248 -12.75 -10.84 -28.81
N ASN A 249 -13.99 -10.66 -29.27
CA ASN A 249 -14.64 -11.55 -30.21
C ASN A 249 -13.79 -11.59 -31.48
N ARG A 250 -12.84 -12.53 -31.56
CA ARG A 250 -12.36 -13.02 -32.85
C ARG A 250 -13.48 -13.84 -33.44
N HIS A 251 -14.34 -13.19 -34.22
CA HIS A 251 -15.20 -13.91 -35.13
C HIS A 251 -14.33 -14.73 -36.07
N ARG A 252 -14.44 -16.05 -35.93
CA ARG A 252 -14.32 -16.98 -37.05
C ARG A 252 -15.26 -16.48 -38.15
N GLN A 253 -14.71 -16.10 -39.29
CA GLN A 253 -15.38 -16.30 -40.57
C GLN A 253 -14.55 -17.31 -41.36
N SER A 254 -15.08 -18.52 -41.38
CA SER A 254 -14.77 -19.56 -42.36
C SER A 254 -15.71 -19.37 -43.54
N THR A 255 -15.19 -19.66 -44.74
CA THR A 255 -15.85 -19.98 -46.02
C THR A 255 -16.64 -18.87 -46.75
N ALA A 256 -16.15 -18.42 -47.91
CA ALA A 256 -16.62 -18.89 -49.23
C ALA A 256 -16.14 -17.98 -50.38
N ARG A 257 -15.11 -18.41 -51.12
CA ARG A 257 -15.04 -18.54 -52.59
C ARG A 257 -13.61 -18.91 -52.99
#